data_AF-A0A8G2C047-F1
#
_entry.id   AF-A0A8G2C047-F1
#
_cell.length_a   1.000
_cell.length_b   1.000
_cell.length_c   1.000
_cell.angle_alpha   90.00
_cell.angle_beta   90.00
_cell.angle_gamma   90.00
#
_symmetry.space_group_name_H-M   'P 1'
#
loop_
_entity.id
_entity.type
_entity.pdbx_description
1 polymer ?
#
loop_
_entity_poly.entity_id
_entity_poly.type
_entity_poly.pdbx_seq_one_letter_code
_entity_poly.pdbx_strand_id
1 'polypeptide(L)' 'MSEYRFFLLHKILVLSINALVLGALTVAMYMAAQNPEEFTLVFLRVFGSLLLPIIVLGFAAKRKLRRSADSMCGDAA' A
#
# COMPACT_ATOMS: atom_id res chain seq x y z
N MET A 1 -6.13 17.47 20.15
CA MET A 1 -6.91 16.41 19.45
C MET A 1 -6.30 15.96 18.10
N SER A 2 -5.35 16.71 17.50
CA SER A 2 -4.74 16.42 16.18
C SER A 2 -3.83 15.17 16.16
N GLU A 3 -2.97 14.98 17.17
CA GLU A 3 -1.94 13.91 17.17
C GLU A 3 -2.52 12.49 17.15
N TYR A 4 -3.61 12.24 17.88
CA TYR A 4 -4.29 10.94 17.86
C TYR A 4 -4.82 10.58 16.47
N ARG A 5 -5.32 11.56 15.71
CA ARG A 5 -5.82 11.34 14.35
C ARG A 5 -4.68 10.99 13.39
N PHE A 6 -3.55 11.67 13.50
CA PHE A 6 -2.37 11.37 12.68
C PHE A 6 -1.84 9.96 12.94
N PHE A 7 -1.73 9.56 14.22
CA PHE A 7 -1.29 8.22 14.59
C PHE A 7 -2.25 7.13 14.11
N LEU A 8 -3.55 7.38 14.21
CA LEU A 8 -4.59 6.46 13.75
C LEU A 8 -4.59 6.35 12.22
N LEU A 9 -4.50 7.46 11.48
CA LEU A 9 -4.40 7.47 10.02
C LEU A 9 -3.14 6.76 9.52
N HIS A 10 -2.01 6.94 10.22
CA HIS A 10 -0.77 6.22 9.91
C HIS A 10 -0.94 4.70 10.10
N LYS A 11 -1.52 4.26 11.21
CA LYS A 11 -1.81 2.85 11.47
C LYS A 11 -2.76 2.24 10.44
N ILE A 12 -3.85 2.94 10.10
CA ILE A 12 -4.78 2.50 9.05
C ILE A 12 -4.04 2.38 7.72
N LEU A 13 -3.23 3.37 7.34
CA LEU A 13 -2.48 3.33 6.08
C LEU A 13 -1.56 2.11 6.02
N VAL A 14 -0.80 1.85 7.09
CA VAL A 14 0.08 0.67 7.17
C VAL A 14 -0.74 -0.62 7.05
N LEU A 15 -1.84 -0.73 7.79
CA LEU A 15 -2.72 -1.89 7.73
C LEU A 15 -3.29 -2.11 6.32
N SER A 16 -3.78 -1.06 5.67
CA SER A 16 -4.33 -1.12 4.31
C SER A 16 -3.29 -1.54 3.28
N ILE A 17 -2.07 -1.00 3.34
CA ILE A 17 -0.99 -1.39 2.42
C ILE A 17 -0.62 -2.86 2.62
N ASN A 18 -0.52 -3.33 3.87
CA ASN A 18 -0.25 -4.75 4.14
C ASN A 18 -1.37 -5.66 3.60
N ALA A 19 -2.64 -5.29 3.81
CA ALA A 19 -3.77 -6.03 3.27
C ALA A 19 -3.75 -6.07 1.73
N LEU A 20 -3.40 -4.97 1.06
CA LEU A 20 -3.23 -4.92 -0.39
C LEU A 20 -2.10 -5.82 -0.89
N VAL A 21 -0.95 -5.84 -0.20
CA VAL A 21 0.17 -6.72 -0.56
C VAL A 21 -0.21 -8.18 -0.41
N LEU A 22 -0.89 -8.55 0.68
CA LEU A 22 -1.40 -9.90 0.87
C LEU A 22 -2.41 -10.28 -0.21
N GLY A 23 -3.35 -9.39 -0.55
CA GLY A 23 -4.30 -9.62 -1.64
C GLY A 23 -3.61 -9.80 -2.99
N ALA A 24 -2.62 -8.97 -3.31
CA ALA A 24 -1.83 -9.10 -4.53
C ALA A 24 -1.05 -10.41 -4.58
N LEU A 25 -0.50 -10.85 -3.44
CA LEU A 25 0.18 -12.13 -3.32
C LEU A 25 -0.78 -13.29 -3.56
N THR A 26 -1.97 -13.27 -2.94
CA THR A 26 -3.00 -14.30 -3.12
C THR A 26 -3.44 -14.39 -4.57
N VAL A 27 -3.70 -13.25 -5.22
CA VAL A 27 -4.09 -13.21 -6.65
C VAL A 27 -2.96 -13.74 -7.54
N ALA A 28 -1.72 -13.33 -7.30
CA ALA A 28 -0.58 -13.81 -8.08
C ALA A 28 -0.38 -15.32 -7.93
N MET A 29 -0.48 -15.85 -6.71
CA MET A 29 -0.38 -17.29 -6.44
C MET A 29 -1.53 -18.06 -7.10
N TYR A 30 -2.76 -17.54 -7.05
CA TYR A 30 -3.91 -18.17 -7.69
C TYR A 30 -3.75 -18.25 -9.21
N MET A 31 -3.31 -17.16 -9.86
CA MET A 31 -3.08 -17.12 -11.30
C MET A 31 -1.90 -18.00 -11.73
N ALA A 32 -0.83 -18.02 -10.93
CA ALA A 32 0.33 -18.87 -11.17
C ALA A 32 0.00 -20.36 -11.00
N ALA A 33 -0.84 -20.72 -10.03
CA ALA A 33 -1.27 -22.10 -9.82
C ALA A 33 -2.08 -22.67 -10.99
N GLN A 34 -2.73 -21.82 -11.80
CA GLN A 34 -3.41 -22.25 -13.03
C GLN A 34 -2.44 -22.58 -14.18
N ASN A 35 -1.21 -22.07 -14.13
CA ASN A 35 -0.19 -22.25 -15.17
C ASN A 35 1.11 -22.77 -14.54
N PRO A 36 1.14 -24.02 -14.04
CA PRO A 36 2.26 -24.54 -13.25
C PRO A 36 3.58 -24.59 -14.02
N GLU A 37 3.54 -24.75 -15.35
CA GLU A 37 4.73 -24.80 -16.21
C GLU A 37 5.44 -23.44 -16.31
N GLU A 38 4.69 -22.35 -16.22
CA GLU A 38 5.19 -20.98 -16.25
C GLU A 38 5.01 -20.25 -14.90
N PHE A 39 4.87 -21.02 -13.81
CA PHE A 39 4.46 -20.51 -12.49
C PHE A 39 5.23 -19.26 -12.08
N THR A 40 6.56 -19.34 -12.11
CA THR A 40 7.44 -18.25 -11.67
C THR A 40 7.25 -17.00 -12.51
N LEU A 41 7.05 -17.16 -13.82
CA LEU A 41 6.94 -16.06 -14.78
C LEU A 41 5.58 -15.36 -14.66
N VAL A 42 4.51 -16.14 -14.54
CA VAL A 42 3.14 -15.65 -14.27
C VAL A 42 3.07 -14.97 -12.91
N PHE A 43 3.65 -15.58 -11.86
CA PHE A 43 3.72 -15.00 -10.53
C PHE A 43 4.42 -13.65 -10.53
N LEU A 44 5.63 -13.57 -11.08
CA LEU A 44 6.42 -12.32 -11.13
C LEU A 44 5.70 -11.24 -11.91
N ARG A 45 5.08 -11.59 -13.05
CA ARG A 45 4.32 -10.65 -13.86
C ARG A 45 3.12 -10.09 -13.10
N VAL A 46 2.29 -10.95 -12.53
CA VAL A 46 1.07 -10.54 -11.81
C VAL A 46 1.44 -9.81 -10.52
N PHE A 47 2.24 -10.43 -9.65
CA PHE A 47 2.65 -9.83 -8.39
C PHE A 47 3.41 -8.53 -8.61
N GLY A 48 4.40 -8.50 -9.50
CA GLY A 48 5.19 -7.30 -9.80
C GLY A 48 4.33 -6.16 -10.37
N SER A 49 3.39 -6.47 -11.26
CA SER A 49 2.46 -5.48 -11.82
C SER A 49 1.51 -4.89 -10.77
N LEU A 50 1.14 -5.64 -9.74
CA LEU A 50 0.30 -5.19 -8.63
C LEU A 50 1.12 -4.52 -7.51
N LEU A 51 2.37 -4.93 -7.31
CA LEU A 51 3.25 -4.39 -6.27
C LEU A 51 3.62 -2.93 -6.57
N LEU A 52 3.95 -2.62 -7.83
CA LEU A 52 4.27 -1.27 -8.27
C LEU A 52 3.20 -0.23 -7.89
N PRO A 53 1.91 -0.40 -8.28
CA PRO A 53 0.87 0.55 -7.91
C PRO A 53 0.62 0.60 -6.41
N ILE A 54 0.75 -0.51 -5.66
CA ILE A 54 0.63 -0.51 -4.20
C ILE A 54 1.73 0.34 -3.55
N ILE A 55 2.97 0.24 -4.03
CA ILE A 55 4.10 1.05 -3.53
C ILE A 55 3.87 2.52 -3.85
N VAL A 56 3.48 2.85 -5.08
CA VAL A 56 3.19 4.23 -5.50
C VAL A 56 2.07 4.82 -4.65
N LEU A 57 0.99 4.05 -4.42
CA LEU A 57 -0.13 4.45 -3.58
C LEU A 57 0.31 4.69 -2.13
N GLY A 58 1.10 3.78 -1.55
CA GLY A 58 1.64 3.93 -0.21
C GLY A 58 2.54 5.16 -0.06
N PHE A 59 3.42 5.42 -1.04
CA PHE A 59 4.28 6.59 -1.06
C PHE A 59 3.48 7.90 -1.19
N ALA A 60 2.51 7.95 -2.11
CA ALA A 60 1.65 9.11 -2.32
C ALA A 60 0.78 9.39 -1.09
N ALA A 61 0.19 8.36 -0.50
CA ALA A 61 -0.61 8.47 0.72
C ALA A 61 0.22 8.93 1.92
N LYS A 62 1.43 8.39 2.10
CA LYS A 62 2.37 8.84 3.14
C LYS A 62 2.76 10.31 2.94
N ARG A 63 3.05 10.72 1.70
CA ARG A 63 3.39 12.11 1.36
C ARG A 63 2.22 13.07 1.63
N LYS A 64 0.99 12.65 1.32
CA LYS A 64 -0.22 13.42 1.60
C LYS A 64 -0.46 13.54 3.11
N LEU A 65 -0.35 12.45 3.85
CA LEU A 65 -0.53 12.41 5.30
C LEU A 65 0.45 13.35 6.02
N ARG A 66 1.72 13.39 5.56
CA ARG A 66 2.73 14.31 6.08
C ARG A 66 2.39 15.78 5.81
N ARG A 67 1.96 16.11 4.59
CA ARG A 67 1.53 17.49 4.25
C ARG A 67 0.32 17.94 5.07
N SER A 68 -0.62 17.05 5.33
CA SER A 68 -1.77 17.34 6.20
C SER A 68 -1.36 17.59 7.64
N ALA A 69 -0.31 16.93 8.14
CA ALA A 69 0.26 17.24 9.46
C ALA A 69 0.93 18.61 9.50
N ASP A 70 1.70 18.96 8.46
CA ASP A 70 2.38 20.26 8.36
C ASP A 70 1.37 21.43 8.29
N SER A 71 0.27 21.27 7.53
CA SER A 71 -0.79 22.29 7.42
C SER A 71 -1.51 22.57 8.75
N MET A 72 -1.70 21.55 9.61
CA MET A 72 -2.34 21.73 10.91
C MET A 72 -1.49 22.49 11.93
N CYS A 73 -0.17 22.60 11.71
CA CYS A 73 0.75 23.37 12.56
C CYS A 73 0.83 24.85 12.10
N GLY A 74 0.57 25.12 10.82
CA GLY A 74 0.62 26.47 10.24
C GLY A 74 -0.57 27.37 10.58
N ASP A 75 -1.74 26.81 10.90
CA ASP A 75 -2.92 27.57 11.34
C ASP A 75 -2.88 27.97 12.84
N ALA A 76 -1.78 27.65 13.55
CA ALA A 76 -1.58 27.94 14.97
C ALA A 76 -0.55 29.07 15.23
N ALA A 77 -0.05 29.73 14.19
CA ALA A 77 0.88 30.87 14.25
C ALA A 77 0.23 32.13 13.66
#